data_AF-A0AAW9KQ45-F1
#
_entry.id   AF-A0AAW9KQ45-F1
#
_cell.length_a   1.000
_cell.length_b   1.000
_cell.length_c   1.000
_cell.angle_alpha   90.00
_cell.angle_beta   90.00
_cell.angle_gamma   90.00
#
_symmetry.space_group_name_H-M   'P 1'
#
loop_
_entity.id
_entity.type
_entity.pdbx_description
1 polymer ?
#
loop_
_entity_poly.entity_id
_entity_poly.type
_entity_poly.pdbx_seq_one_letter_code
_entity_poly.pdbx_strand_id
1 'polypeptide(L)'
;MHSLRRIDDIYLRNKFEDPYYKKLREKAKFVLMGCEKSFENCFCVSMETNKTDEYNAYVKQDGEAVYLDIKDKELEDIFSSLNNESVDVTPDFVESNDVKVNIPNNLELKVMKSKVWDEYSERCIACGRCNFVCPTCTCFTMQDIFYKDNGKVGERR
;
A
#
# COMPACT_ATOMS: atom_id res chain seq x y z
N MET A 1 -2.93 -5.63 -2.96
CA MET A 1 -2.13 -5.42 -1.73
C MET A 1 -0.60 -5.51 -1.88
N HIS A 2 -0.05 -5.59 -3.10
CA HIS A 2 1.39 -5.83 -3.33
C HIS A 2 2.32 -4.79 -2.69
N SER A 3 1.95 -3.51 -2.78
CA SER A 3 2.67 -2.39 -2.17
C SER A 3 2.88 -2.58 -0.67
N LEU A 4 1.81 -2.90 0.06
CA LEU A 4 1.89 -3.06 1.51
C LEU A 4 2.77 -4.26 1.89
N ARG A 5 2.75 -5.35 1.12
CA ARG A 5 3.62 -6.50 1.36
C ARG A 5 5.11 -6.13 1.31
N ARG A 6 5.49 -5.16 0.46
CA ARG A 6 6.87 -4.64 0.40
C ARG A 6 7.20 -3.80 1.63
N ILE A 7 6.26 -3.01 2.11
CA ILE A 7 6.41 -2.27 3.38
C ILE A 7 6.56 -3.27 4.54
N ASP A 8 5.72 -4.31 4.58
CA ASP A 8 5.83 -5.40 5.55
C ASP A 8 7.21 -6.10 5.48
N ASP A 9 7.78 -6.31 4.29
CA ASP A 9 9.14 -6.88 4.13
C ASP A 9 10.19 -6.01 4.82
N ILE A 10 10.08 -4.69 4.67
CA ILE A 10 11.04 -3.73 5.25
C ILE A 10 10.86 -3.59 6.76
N TYR A 11 9.64 -3.46 7.27
CA TYR A 11 9.42 -3.13 8.68
C TYR A 11 9.23 -4.36 9.58
N LEU A 12 8.85 -5.52 9.04
CA LEU A 12 8.62 -6.72 9.83
C LEU A 12 9.65 -7.82 9.56
N ARG A 13 10.28 -7.84 8.38
CA ARG A 13 11.14 -8.96 7.94
C ARG A 13 12.58 -8.55 7.64
N ASN A 14 12.97 -7.30 7.89
CA ASN A 14 14.33 -6.82 7.67
C ASN A 14 15.18 -6.87 8.96
N LYS A 15 15.55 -8.10 9.37
CA LYS A 15 16.30 -8.46 10.60
C LYS A 15 15.55 -8.29 11.92
N PHE A 16 14.86 -7.17 12.12
CA PHE A 16 14.10 -6.89 13.34
C PHE A 16 12.70 -6.37 12.97
N GLU A 17 11.71 -6.69 13.80
CA GLU A 17 10.37 -6.13 13.67
C GLU A 17 10.33 -4.71 14.26
N ASP A 18 9.80 -3.75 13.51
CA ASP A 18 9.46 -2.44 14.03
C ASP A 18 8.17 -2.53 14.87
N PRO A 19 8.23 -2.28 16.19
CA PRO A 19 7.08 -2.46 17.08
C PRO A 19 5.96 -1.44 16.84
N TYR A 20 6.28 -0.25 16.30
CA TYR A 20 5.28 0.78 16.02
C TYR A 20 4.52 0.44 14.75
N TYR A 21 5.24 0.04 13.69
CA TYR A 21 4.64 -0.42 12.46
C TYR A 21 3.77 -1.66 12.70
N LYS A 22 4.28 -2.66 13.43
CA LYS A 22 3.53 -3.89 13.75
C LYS A 22 2.19 -3.58 14.42
N LYS A 23 2.19 -2.76 15.47
CA LYS A 23 0.98 -2.38 16.20
C LYS A 23 -0.04 -1.64 15.33
N LEU A 24 0.42 -0.79 14.39
CA LEU A 24 -0.46 -0.14 13.42
C LEU A 24 -1.00 -1.13 12.40
N ARG A 25 -0.12 -1.97 11.84
CA ARG A 25 -0.42 -2.94 10.80
C ARG A 25 -1.42 -4.00 11.23
N GLU A 26 -1.36 -4.44 12.49
CA GLU A 26 -2.30 -5.41 13.10
C GLU A 26 -3.70 -4.84 13.31
N LYS A 27 -3.82 -3.51 13.45
CA LYS A 27 -5.09 -2.81 13.65
C LYS A 27 -5.69 -2.25 12.35
N ALA A 28 -4.88 -2.14 11.30
CA ALA A 28 -5.30 -1.62 10.02
C ALA A 28 -6.25 -2.61 9.32
N LYS A 29 -7.40 -2.11 8.86
CA LYS A 29 -8.33 -2.81 7.98
C LYS A 29 -8.28 -2.18 6.59
N PHE A 30 -8.38 -2.99 5.55
CA PHE A 30 -8.31 -2.56 4.16
C PHE A 30 -9.67 -2.73 3.49
N VAL A 31 -10.25 -1.62 3.07
CA VAL A 31 -11.47 -1.58 2.26
C VAL A 31 -11.08 -1.35 0.82
N LEU A 32 -11.36 -2.32 -0.04
CA LEU A 32 -11.02 -2.30 -1.46
C LEU A 32 -12.08 -1.54 -2.25
N MET A 33 -11.62 -0.75 -3.22
CA MET A 33 -12.44 -0.17 -4.28
C MET A 33 -11.88 -0.62 -5.62
N GLY A 34 -12.74 -1.24 -6.42
CA GLY A 34 -12.37 -1.83 -7.71
C GLY A 34 -12.28 -0.77 -8.81
N CYS A 35 -11.50 -1.05 -9.85
CA CYS A 35 -11.46 -0.22 -11.05
C CYS A 35 -12.27 -0.91 -12.14
N GLU A 36 -13.39 -0.32 -12.56
CA GLU A 36 -14.17 -0.83 -13.69
C GLU A 36 -13.48 -0.60 -15.03
N LYS A 37 -12.73 0.50 -15.14
CA LYS A 37 -12.05 0.91 -16.37
C LYS A 37 -10.63 1.36 -16.08
N SER A 38 -9.74 1.12 -17.03
CA SER A 38 -8.36 1.60 -16.96
C SER A 38 -8.34 3.11 -17.17
N PHE A 39 -7.48 3.81 -16.44
CA PHE A 39 -7.13 5.19 -16.74
C PHE A 39 -6.01 5.24 -17.79
N GLU A 40 -5.80 6.43 -18.38
CA GLU A 40 -4.85 6.68 -19.48
C GLU A 40 -3.44 6.14 -19.19
N ASN A 41 -2.95 6.30 -17.96
CA ASN A 41 -1.58 5.94 -17.58
C ASN A 41 -1.49 4.70 -16.67
N CYS A 42 -2.58 3.94 -16.53
CA CYS A 42 -2.55 2.70 -15.76
C CYS A 42 -1.79 1.59 -16.50
N PHE A 43 -1.08 0.75 -15.75
CA PHE A 43 -0.35 -0.40 -16.28
C PHE A 43 -0.38 -1.62 -15.31
N CYS A 44 -1.37 -1.66 -14.41
CA CYS A 44 -1.47 -2.67 -13.36
C CYS A 44 -1.58 -4.11 -13.88
N VAL A 45 -2.19 -4.31 -15.05
CA VAL A 45 -2.33 -5.63 -15.70
C VAL A 45 -0.98 -6.14 -16.18
N SER A 46 -0.15 -5.27 -16.76
CA SER A 46 1.22 -5.64 -17.18
C SER A 46 2.11 -6.04 -16.00
N MET A 47 1.78 -5.55 -14.80
CA MET A 47 2.47 -5.86 -13.55
C MET A 47 1.82 -7.01 -12.78
N GLU A 48 0.72 -7.59 -13.29
CA GLU A 48 -0.08 -8.62 -12.60
C GLU A 48 -0.55 -8.21 -11.19
N THR A 49 -0.88 -6.93 -11.02
CA THR A 49 -1.28 -6.33 -9.73
C THR A 49 -2.71 -5.77 -9.74
N ASN A 50 -3.48 -6.06 -10.78
CA ASN A 50 -4.83 -5.55 -11.01
C ASN A 50 -5.92 -6.20 -10.13
N LYS A 51 -5.63 -7.32 -9.45
CA LYS A 51 -6.57 -8.05 -8.60
C LYS A 51 -5.94 -8.47 -7.27
N THR A 52 -6.76 -8.65 -6.23
CA THR A 52 -6.31 -9.11 -4.92
C THR A 52 -7.47 -9.70 -4.12
N ASP A 53 -7.23 -10.81 -3.42
CA ASP A 53 -8.18 -11.38 -2.46
C ASP A 53 -7.87 -10.97 -1.01
N GLU A 54 -6.68 -10.38 -0.80
CA GLU A 54 -6.21 -9.89 0.49
C GLU A 54 -6.90 -8.55 0.83
N TYR A 55 -8.09 -8.56 1.44
CA TYR A 55 -8.79 -7.36 1.94
C TYR A 55 -9.74 -7.72 3.08
N ASN A 56 -10.19 -6.73 3.85
CA ASN A 56 -11.15 -6.89 4.95
C ASN A 56 -12.59 -6.66 4.48
N ALA A 57 -12.79 -5.71 3.57
CA ALA A 57 -14.04 -5.51 2.87
C ALA A 57 -13.79 -4.95 1.45
N TYR A 58 -14.78 -5.05 0.58
CA TYR A 58 -14.83 -4.40 -0.72
C TYR A 58 -16.13 -3.59 -0.79
N VAL A 59 -16.06 -2.43 -1.45
CA VAL A 59 -17.22 -1.56 -1.67
C VAL A 59 -17.31 -1.16 -3.13
N LYS A 60 -18.52 -1.24 -3.67
CA LYS A 60 -18.89 -0.72 -4.99
C LYS A 60 -20.10 0.16 -4.86
N GLN A 61 -20.07 1.33 -5.48
CA GLN A 61 -21.24 2.17 -5.65
C GLN A 61 -21.72 2.07 -7.10
N ASP A 62 -23.01 1.80 -7.28
CA ASP A 62 -23.66 1.85 -8.59
C ASP A 62 -24.97 2.66 -8.46
N GLY A 63 -24.93 3.90 -8.93
CA GLY A 63 -26.00 4.87 -8.70
C GLY A 63 -26.25 5.12 -7.20
N GLU A 64 -27.47 4.81 -6.74
CA GLU A 64 -27.89 4.91 -5.34
C GLU A 64 -27.64 3.62 -4.55
N ALA A 65 -27.27 2.52 -5.21
CA ALA A 65 -26.98 1.25 -4.57
C ALA A 65 -25.51 1.15 -4.14
N VAL A 66 -25.28 0.47 -3.01
CA VAL A 66 -23.94 0.14 -2.51
C VAL A 66 -23.86 -1.35 -2.30
N TYR A 67 -22.89 -1.99 -2.96
CA TYR A 67 -22.58 -3.40 -2.81
C TYR A 67 -21.37 -3.55 -1.91
N LEU A 68 -21.42 -4.54 -1.01
CA LEU A 68 -20.38 -4.84 -0.05
C LEU A 68 -20.03 -6.33 -0.13
N ASP A 69 -18.73 -6.63 -0.16
CA ASP A 69 -18.22 -7.96 0.19
C ASP A 69 -17.37 -7.81 1.45
N ILE A 70 -17.79 -8.43 2.56
CA ILE A 70 -17.17 -8.24 3.88
C ILE A 70 -16.57 -9.57 4.34
N LYS A 71 -15.25 -9.58 4.55
CA LYS A 71 -14.50 -10.74 5.06
C LYS A 71 -14.15 -10.62 6.55
N ASP A 72 -14.26 -9.42 7.10
CA ASP A 72 -13.89 -9.09 8.48
C ASP A 72 -15.11 -9.01 9.39
N LYS A 73 -15.10 -9.78 10.48
CA LYS A 73 -16.22 -9.89 11.42
C LYS A 73 -16.59 -8.56 12.08
N GLU A 74 -15.59 -7.75 12.43
CA GLU A 74 -15.87 -6.45 13.10
C GLU A 74 -16.58 -5.49 12.15
N LEU A 75 -16.27 -5.56 10.85
CA LEU A 75 -16.99 -4.82 9.83
C LEU A 75 -18.38 -5.40 9.60
N GLU A 76 -18.51 -6.73 9.51
CA GLU A 76 -19.79 -7.42 9.32
C GLU A 76 -20.80 -7.04 10.40
N ASP A 77 -20.37 -6.99 11.66
CA ASP A 77 -21.21 -6.58 12.79
C ASP A 77 -21.76 -5.16 12.64
N ILE A 78 -20.98 -4.23 12.07
CA ILE A 78 -21.41 -2.84 11.83
C ILE A 78 -22.55 -2.78 10.81
N PHE A 79 -22.43 -3.53 9.72
CA PHE A 79 -23.40 -3.51 8.62
C PHE A 79 -24.58 -4.46 8.83
N SER A 80 -24.52 -5.36 9.82
CA SER A 80 -25.58 -6.31 10.18
C SER A 80 -26.93 -5.65 10.52
N SER A 81 -26.89 -4.41 11.03
CA SER A 81 -28.06 -3.64 11.43
C SER A 81 -28.77 -2.93 10.28
N LEU A 82 -28.17 -2.90 9.09
CA LEU A 82 -28.74 -2.24 7.92
C LEU A 82 -29.71 -3.18 7.21
N ASN A 83 -30.78 -2.62 6.66
CA ASN A 83 -31.63 -3.36 5.74
C ASN A 83 -30.85 -3.63 4.46
N ASN A 84 -30.46 -4.88 4.24
CA ASN A 84 -29.66 -5.31 3.10
C ASN A 84 -30.20 -6.62 2.51
N GLU A 85 -29.83 -6.89 1.26
CA GLU A 85 -30.11 -8.14 0.58
C GLU A 85 -28.80 -8.89 0.34
N SER A 86 -28.84 -10.21 0.50
CA SER A 86 -27.67 -11.05 0.22
C SER A 86 -27.53 -11.23 -1.29
N VAL A 87 -26.42 -10.74 -1.83
CA VAL A 87 -26.04 -10.85 -3.23
C VAL A 87 -24.57 -11.25 -3.32
N ASP A 88 -24.20 -11.96 -4.39
CA ASP A 88 -22.81 -12.28 -4.66
C ASP A 88 -22.10 -11.04 -5.24
N VAL A 89 -21.07 -10.57 -4.54
CA VAL A 89 -20.32 -9.36 -4.90
C VAL A 89 -18.87 -9.75 -5.11
N THR A 90 -18.37 -9.49 -6.31
CA THR A 90 -16.95 -9.72 -6.64
C THR A 90 -16.28 -8.38 -6.94
N PRO A 91 -15.04 -8.17 -6.47
CA PRO A 91 -14.33 -6.92 -6.74
C PRO A 91 -14.12 -6.67 -8.23
N ASP A 92 -14.48 -5.47 -8.69
CA ASP A 92 -14.13 -5.05 -10.06
C ASP A 92 -12.61 -4.96 -10.24
N PHE A 93 -12.14 -5.43 -11.38
CA PHE A 93 -10.78 -5.24 -11.84
C PHE A 93 -10.72 -5.10 -13.36
N VAL A 94 -9.72 -4.39 -13.85
CA VAL A 94 -9.47 -4.25 -15.28
C VAL A 94 -8.72 -5.46 -15.83
N GLU A 95 -9.09 -5.93 -17.01
CA GLU A 95 -8.42 -7.05 -17.69
C GLU A 95 -7.34 -6.59 -18.69
N SER A 96 -7.36 -5.32 -19.07
CA SER A 96 -6.35 -4.74 -19.95
C SER A 96 -6.11 -3.26 -19.63
N ASN A 97 -4.92 -2.78 -20.01
CA ASN A 97 -4.56 -1.37 -20.00
C ASN A 97 -4.12 -0.95 -21.42
N ASP A 98 -4.35 0.32 -21.77
CA ASP A 98 -3.85 0.91 -23.02
C ASP A 98 -2.33 1.00 -23.02
N VAL A 99 -1.77 1.43 -21.89
CA VAL A 99 -0.32 1.44 -21.67
C VAL A 99 0.12 0.05 -21.24
N LYS A 100 1.01 -0.54 -22.05
CA LYS A 100 1.66 -1.82 -21.75
C LYS A 100 3.11 -1.59 -21.42
N VAL A 101 3.55 -2.14 -20.29
CA VAL A 101 4.94 -2.07 -19.85
C VAL A 101 5.53 -3.47 -19.89
N ASN A 102 6.79 -3.57 -20.32
CA ASN A 102 7.51 -4.84 -20.34
C ASN A 102 8.61 -4.80 -19.29
N ILE A 103 8.52 -5.69 -18.29
CA ILE A 103 9.57 -5.83 -17.28
C ILE A 103 10.68 -6.69 -17.87
N PRO A 104 11.94 -6.22 -17.89
CA PRO A 104 13.06 -7.06 -18.34
C PRO A 104 13.21 -8.30 -17.44
N ASN A 105 13.28 -9.49 -18.05
CA ASN A 105 13.39 -10.77 -17.33
C ASN A 105 14.62 -10.86 -16.39
N ASN A 106 15.69 -10.10 -16.70
CA ASN A 106 16.96 -10.11 -15.97
C ASN A 106 17.31 -8.71 -15.43
N LEU A 107 16.42 -8.12 -14.64
CA LEU A 107 16.69 -6.85 -13.97
C LEU A 107 17.68 -7.08 -12.81
N GLU A 108 18.98 -6.93 -13.11
CA GLU A 108 20.05 -7.02 -12.12
C GLU A 108 20.12 -5.77 -11.24
N LEU A 109 20.62 -5.93 -10.00
CA LEU A 109 20.84 -4.82 -9.05
C LEU A 109 21.75 -3.70 -9.59
N LYS A 110 22.50 -3.93 -10.67
CA LYS A 110 23.27 -2.88 -11.36
C LYS A 110 22.40 -1.73 -11.85
N VAL A 111 21.09 -1.94 -12.04
CA VAL A 111 20.14 -0.86 -12.38
C VAL A 111 20.16 0.27 -11.35
N MET A 112 20.50 -0.02 -10.09
CA MET A 112 20.65 0.99 -9.03
C MET A 112 21.80 1.97 -9.29
N LYS A 113 22.74 1.64 -10.19
CA LYS A 113 23.84 2.52 -10.62
C LYS A 113 23.52 3.31 -11.88
N SER A 114 22.29 3.22 -12.40
CA SER A 114 21.88 3.98 -13.58
C SER A 114 21.88 5.48 -13.28
N LYS A 115 22.39 6.29 -14.21
CA LYS A 115 22.41 7.76 -14.11
C LYS A 115 21.02 8.39 -13.99
N VAL A 116 19.95 7.66 -14.32
CA VAL A 116 18.58 8.13 -14.12
C VAL A 116 18.30 8.47 -12.65
N TRP A 117 18.97 7.79 -11.71
CA TRP A 117 18.81 8.04 -10.29
C TRP A 117 19.50 9.32 -9.83
N ASP A 118 20.57 9.74 -10.52
CA ASP A 118 21.26 11.01 -10.22
C ASP A 118 20.27 12.16 -10.40
N GLU A 119 19.62 12.24 -11.57
CA GLU A 119 18.61 13.26 -11.87
C GLU A 119 17.42 13.22 -10.88
N TYR A 120 16.96 12.02 -10.51
CA TYR A 120 15.84 11.88 -9.59
C TYR A 120 16.22 12.33 -8.15
N SER A 121 17.45 12.03 -7.73
CA SER A 121 17.95 12.37 -6.40
C SER A 121 18.25 13.86 -6.23
N GLU A 122 18.66 14.57 -7.30
CA GLU A 122 18.92 16.02 -7.27
C GLU A 122 17.68 16.85 -6.89
N ARG A 123 16.47 16.31 -7.12
CA ARG A 123 15.21 16.96 -6.76
C ARG A 123 14.78 16.72 -5.30
N CYS A 124 15.52 15.88 -4.57
CA CYS A 124 15.16 15.46 -3.22
C CYS A 124 15.34 16.59 -2.20
N ILE A 125 14.28 16.92 -1.46
CA ILE A 125 14.31 17.87 -0.34
C ILE A 125 14.15 17.17 1.03
N ALA A 126 14.42 15.87 1.09
CA ALA A 126 14.31 15.03 2.31
C ALA A 126 12.94 15.10 3.02
N CYS A 127 11.85 15.39 2.29
CA CYS A 127 10.51 15.54 2.89
C CYS A 127 9.76 14.22 3.11
N GLY A 128 10.28 13.08 2.62
CA GLY A 128 9.66 11.76 2.80
C GLY A 128 8.37 11.50 2.00
N ARG A 129 7.90 12.44 1.17
CA ARG A 129 6.66 12.27 0.36
C ARG A 129 6.72 11.07 -0.58
N CYS A 130 7.90 10.77 -1.14
CA CYS A 130 8.08 9.63 -2.03
C CYS A 130 7.81 8.28 -1.34
N ASN A 131 7.99 8.17 -0.02
CA ASN A 131 7.70 6.94 0.72
C ASN A 131 6.19 6.61 0.76
N PHE A 132 5.33 7.64 0.63
CA PHE A 132 3.88 7.45 0.58
C PHE A 132 3.38 7.13 -0.84
N VAL A 133 4.10 7.59 -1.86
CA VAL A 133 3.74 7.35 -3.28
C VAL A 133 4.31 6.02 -3.76
N CYS A 134 5.50 5.67 -3.31
CA CYS A 134 6.22 4.48 -3.74
C CYS A 134 6.52 3.58 -2.53
N PRO A 135 5.86 2.42 -2.40
CA PRO A 135 6.04 1.51 -1.27
C PRO A 135 7.43 0.85 -1.23
N THR A 136 8.23 1.02 -2.28
CA THR A 136 9.61 0.52 -2.37
C THR A 136 10.64 1.56 -1.93
N CYS A 137 10.24 2.82 -1.74
CA CYS A 137 11.07 3.85 -1.14
C CYS A 137 10.80 3.89 0.37
N THR A 138 11.78 3.50 1.16
CA THR A 138 11.72 3.56 2.63
C THR A 138 12.93 4.34 3.16
N CYS A 139 13.05 5.61 2.77
CA CYS A 139 14.05 6.51 3.34
C CYS A 139 13.41 7.32 4.45
N PHE A 140 13.85 7.13 5.69
CA PHE A 140 13.48 7.98 6.80
C PHE A 140 14.73 8.48 7.52
N THR A 141 14.68 9.70 8.01
CA THR A 141 15.70 10.24 8.91
C THR A 141 15.17 10.04 10.31
N MET A 142 15.84 9.19 11.09
CA MET A 142 15.54 8.98 12.51
C MET A 142 16.58 9.71 13.33
N GLN A 143 16.15 10.54 14.29
CA GLN A 143 17.02 11.21 15.24
C GLN A 143 16.64 10.83 16.67
N ASP A 144 17.65 10.39 17.43
CA ASP A 144 17.52 10.21 18.88
C ASP A 144 17.85 11.54 19.57
N ILE A 145 16.84 12.16 20.19
CA ILE A 145 16.98 13.41 20.94
C ILE A 145 17.00 13.06 22.43
N PHE A 146 18.17 13.17 23.05
CA PHE A 146 18.32 12.96 24.48
C PHE A 146 17.87 14.19 25.27
N TYR A 147 17.08 13.99 26.33
CA TYR A 147 16.67 15.09 27.19
C TYR A 147 17.86 15.56 28.04
N LYS A 148 18.04 16.89 28.12
CA LYS A 148 19.16 17.50 28.86
C LYS A 148 19.15 17.16 30.35
N ASP A 149 17.95 17.03 30.92
CA ASP A 149 17.78 16.84 32.36
C ASP A 149 17.98 15.38 32.79
N ASN A 150 17.88 14.43 31.84
CA ASN A 150 18.12 13.02 32.09
C ASN A 150 18.54 12.30 30.80
N GLY A 151 19.85 12.11 30.61
CA GLY A 151 20.42 11.45 29.43
C GLY A 151 20.06 9.96 29.26
N LYS A 152 19.34 9.36 30.22
CA LYS A 152 18.76 8.01 30.07
C LYS A 152 17.39 8.02 29.40
N VAL A 153 16.83 9.19 29.11
CA VAL A 153 15.51 9.37 28.52
C VAL A 153 15.63 10.31 27.32
N GLY A 154 14.87 10.03 26.29
CA GLY A 154 14.84 10.82 25.07
C GLY A 154 13.60 10.53 24.27
N GLU A 155 13.45 11.28 23.18
CA GLU A 155 12.44 11.02 22.16
C GLU A 155 13.14 10.64 20.85
N ARG A 156 12.49 9.76 20.09
CA ARG A 156 12.89 9.38 18.74
C ARG A 156 11.96 10.07 17.76
N ARG A 157 12.50 10.93 16.91
CA ARG A 157 11.77 11.68 15.88
C ARG A 157 12.18 11.26 14.47
#